data_AF-A0A2V7SJP7-F1
#
_entry.id   AF-A0A2V7SJP7-F1
#
_cell.length_a   1.000
_cell.length_b   1.000
_cell.length_c   1.000
_cell.angle_alpha   90.00
_cell.angle_beta   90.00
_cell.angle_gamma   90.00
#
_symmetry.space_group_name_H-M   'P 1'
#
loop_
_entity.id
_entity.type
_entity.pdbx_description
1 polymer ?
#
loop_
_entity_poly.entity_id
_entity_poly.type
_entity_poly.pdbx_seq_one_letter_code
_entity_poly.pdbx_strand_id
1 'polypeptide(L)'
;MTTPPASPVAPTPDGTSTSRCPSCGAPASGRFCSSCGTALAGATCATCFASLTPGARFCHRCGTPAGAPSTAPSRGLASALPWAVAAIALVSLTALVVGQRFGARGNSDAPTTEVLDGANMQGATPIGPSATADAGRAPAGPVPRAPDISQLSPEQRAERLYDRIMTEHEAGREDAVRSFLPMARAAYEMIGPLNLDQRYDLGRLGEVGGDTALARAQADTILKVRPTHLLGLILAARVARMEGSAARAGALDARLLAAEAAERSAALPEYLLHRNDIDTALATARSAAK
;
A
#
# COMPACT_ATOMS: atom_id res chain seq x y z
N MET A 1 51.46 -26.11 47.42
CA MET A 1 50.01 -25.95 47.60
C MET A 1 49.61 -24.67 46.90
N THR A 2 49.26 -24.76 45.62
CA THR A 2 48.91 -23.63 44.76
C THR A 2 47.39 -23.62 44.57
N THR A 3 46.74 -22.54 44.99
CA THR A 3 45.30 -22.32 44.90
C THR A 3 44.88 -22.03 43.45
N PRO A 4 43.80 -22.63 42.92
CA PRO A 4 43.33 -22.31 41.57
C PRO A 4 42.55 -20.98 41.53
N PRO A 5 42.54 -20.26 40.39
CA PRO A 5 41.76 -19.04 40.23
C PRO A 5 40.26 -19.31 40.07
N ALA A 6 39.44 -18.46 40.67
CA ALA A 6 37.98 -18.51 40.62
C ALA A 6 37.43 -18.15 39.23
N SER A 7 36.44 -18.91 38.77
CA SER A 7 35.70 -18.66 37.53
C SER A 7 34.75 -17.45 37.66
N PRO A 8 34.50 -16.69 36.58
CA PRO A 8 33.56 -15.58 36.60
C PRO A 8 32.11 -16.09 36.62
N VAL A 9 31.34 -15.64 37.61
CA VAL A 9 29.90 -15.87 37.72
C VAL A 9 29.17 -15.00 36.70
N ALA A 10 28.33 -15.61 35.86
CA ALA A 10 27.42 -14.92 34.96
C ALA A 10 26.30 -14.20 35.74
N PRO A 11 25.86 -12.99 35.34
CA PRO A 11 24.76 -12.29 36.01
C PRO A 11 23.43 -13.04 35.79
N THR A 12 22.76 -13.41 36.88
CA THR A 12 21.38 -13.90 36.87
C THR A 12 20.41 -12.74 36.62
N PRO A 13 19.35 -12.91 35.81
CA PRO A 13 18.35 -11.88 35.57
C PRO A 13 17.26 -11.93 36.66
N ASP A 14 17.64 -11.87 37.94
CA ASP A 14 16.67 -11.77 39.04
C ASP A 14 16.58 -10.32 39.55
N GLY A 15 16.16 -9.45 38.65
CA GLY A 15 15.73 -8.10 38.96
C GLY A 15 14.22 -8.02 39.10
N THR A 16 13.61 -8.82 39.99
CA THR A 16 12.19 -8.64 40.35
C THR A 16 12.06 -7.40 41.22
N SER A 17 12.18 -6.23 40.60
CA SER A 17 11.85 -4.95 41.21
C SER A 17 10.33 -4.93 41.39
N THR A 18 9.89 -5.31 42.59
CA THR A 18 8.51 -5.14 43.03
C THR A 18 8.21 -3.65 42.99
N SER A 19 7.50 -3.20 41.96
CA SER A 19 7.11 -1.81 41.78
C SER A 19 5.66 -1.64 42.23
N ARG A 20 5.31 -0.44 42.68
CA ARG A 20 3.90 -0.11 42.94
C ARG A 20 3.22 0.20 41.61
N CYS A 21 2.01 -0.31 41.43
CA CYS A 21 1.18 0.03 40.29
C CYS A 21 0.95 1.57 40.29
N PRO A 22 1.25 2.29 39.20
CA PRO A 22 1.05 3.74 39.15
C PRO A 22 -0.43 4.14 39.16
N SER A 23 -1.34 3.20 38.88
CA SER A 23 -2.77 3.47 38.81
C SER A 23 -3.53 3.18 40.11
N CYS A 24 -3.16 2.14 40.87
CA CYS A 24 -3.87 1.77 42.10
C CYS A 24 -2.98 1.65 43.36
N GLY A 25 -1.66 1.80 43.23
CA GLY A 25 -0.71 1.76 44.35
C GLY A 25 -0.41 0.38 44.93
N ALA A 26 -1.11 -0.67 44.48
CA ALA A 26 -0.86 -2.06 44.89
C ALA A 26 0.54 -2.53 44.47
N PRO A 27 1.19 -3.41 45.25
CA PRO A 27 2.42 -4.06 44.81
C PRO A 27 2.13 -4.86 43.54
N ALA A 28 2.94 -4.67 42.51
CA ALA A 28 2.73 -5.31 41.22
C ALA A 28 4.06 -5.81 40.64
N SER A 29 3.99 -6.96 40.00
CA SER A 29 5.10 -7.60 39.28
C SER A 29 4.59 -8.10 37.93
N GLY A 30 5.50 -8.25 36.97
CA GLY A 30 5.16 -8.65 35.60
C GLY A 30 4.68 -7.50 34.71
N ARG A 31 3.94 -7.81 33.65
CA ARG A 31 3.54 -6.86 32.60
C ARG A 31 2.19 -6.17 32.87
N PHE A 32 1.37 -6.70 33.77
CA PHE A 32 0.05 -6.15 34.09
C PHE A 32 -0.20 -6.22 35.59
N CYS A 33 -0.90 -5.23 36.16
CA CYS A 33 -1.27 -5.25 37.57
C CYS A 33 -2.40 -6.25 37.84
N SER A 34 -2.17 -7.21 38.74
CA SER A 34 -3.17 -8.20 39.15
C SER A 34 -4.37 -7.62 39.89
N SER A 35 -4.22 -6.43 40.49
CA SER A 35 -5.30 -5.78 41.26
C SER A 35 -6.24 -4.93 40.40
N CYS A 36 -5.71 -4.20 39.40
CA CYS A 36 -6.52 -3.24 38.64
C CYS A 36 -6.42 -3.37 37.10
N GLY A 37 -5.64 -4.33 36.60
CA GLY A 37 -5.54 -4.68 35.19
C GLY A 37 -4.69 -3.74 34.31
N THR A 38 -4.12 -2.67 34.87
CA THR A 38 -3.33 -1.71 34.07
C THR A 38 -1.99 -2.29 33.64
N ALA A 39 -1.53 -1.87 32.46
CA ALA A 39 -0.19 -2.19 31.97
C ALA A 39 0.92 -1.69 32.92
N LEU A 40 1.99 -2.47 33.07
CA LEU A 40 3.23 -2.08 33.74
C LEU A 40 4.35 -1.90 32.70
N ALA A 41 5.54 -1.47 33.15
CA ALA A 41 6.67 -1.27 32.26
C ALA A 41 6.97 -2.53 31.42
N GLY A 42 7.10 -2.34 30.10
CA GLY A 42 7.39 -3.42 29.16
C GLY A 42 6.18 -4.24 28.69
N ALA A 43 4.94 -3.84 29.01
CA ALA A 43 3.74 -4.48 28.47
C ALA A 43 3.53 -4.19 26.97
N THR A 44 2.98 -5.17 26.23
CA THR A 44 2.59 -5.00 24.82
C THR A 44 1.15 -5.44 24.61
N CYS A 45 0.48 -4.84 23.63
CA CYS A 45 -0.87 -5.21 23.23
C CYS A 45 -0.89 -6.63 22.64
N ALA A 46 -1.84 -7.47 23.05
CA ALA A 46 -1.99 -8.82 22.52
C ALA A 46 -2.49 -8.85 21.06
N THR A 47 -3.13 -7.78 20.58
CA THR A 47 -3.72 -7.70 19.23
C THR A 47 -2.77 -7.09 18.21
N CYS A 48 -2.21 -5.91 18.51
CA CYS A 48 -1.39 -5.15 17.56
C CYS A 48 0.10 -5.09 17.94
N PHE A 49 0.50 -5.73 19.03
CA PHE A 49 1.87 -5.79 19.55
C PHE A 49 2.52 -4.44 19.90
N ALA A 50 1.78 -3.34 19.87
CA ALA A 50 2.27 -2.03 20.30
C ALA A 50 2.64 -2.03 21.79
N SER A 51 3.72 -1.34 22.14
CA SER A 51 4.12 -1.09 23.53
C SER A 51 3.04 -0.27 24.26
N LEU A 52 2.65 -0.71 25.45
CA LEU A 52 1.66 -0.03 26.26
C LEU A 52 2.35 0.91 27.25
N THR A 53 1.77 2.10 27.44
CA THR A 53 2.21 3.04 28.47
C THR A 53 1.94 2.45 29.86
N PRO A 54 2.88 2.51 30.82
CA PRO A 54 2.61 2.13 32.20
C PRO A 54 1.38 2.87 32.75
N GLY A 55 0.46 2.12 33.36
CA GLY A 55 -0.84 2.61 33.85
C GLY A 55 -1.98 2.59 32.82
N ALA A 56 -1.72 2.25 31.56
CA ALA A 56 -2.77 2.21 30.53
C ALA A 56 -3.77 1.05 30.76
N ARG A 57 -5.07 1.36 30.62
CA ARG A 57 -6.19 0.39 30.63
C ARG A 57 -6.55 -0.14 29.24
N PHE A 58 -6.24 0.62 28.20
CA PHE A 58 -6.50 0.27 26.81
C PHE A 58 -5.28 0.61 25.94
N CYS A 59 -5.14 -0.09 24.82
CA CYS A 59 -4.11 0.22 23.82
C CYS A 59 -4.44 1.53 23.11
N HIS A 60 -3.54 2.51 23.18
CA HIS A 60 -3.69 3.81 22.48
C HIS A 60 -3.74 3.67 20.94
N ARG A 61 -3.34 2.52 20.39
CA ARG A 61 -3.27 2.30 18.94
C ARG A 61 -4.48 1.56 18.37
N CYS A 62 -5.03 0.58 19.09
CA CYS A 62 -6.11 -0.29 18.57
C CYS A 62 -7.32 -0.42 19.51
N GLY A 63 -7.29 0.19 20.69
CA GLY A 63 -8.40 0.16 21.65
C GLY A 63 -8.53 -1.13 22.48
N THR A 64 -7.78 -2.20 22.19
CA THR A 64 -7.85 -3.44 22.97
C THR A 64 -7.53 -3.21 24.45
N PRO A 65 -8.34 -3.71 25.40
CA PRO A 65 -8.05 -3.60 26.82
C PRO A 65 -6.72 -4.27 27.20
N ALA A 66 -5.99 -3.64 28.11
CA ALA A 66 -4.74 -4.16 28.65
C ALA A 66 -5.01 -5.49 29.37
N GLY A 67 -4.17 -6.50 29.11
CA GLY A 67 -4.32 -7.83 29.71
C GLY A 67 -5.40 -8.72 29.07
N ALA A 68 -6.03 -8.30 27.96
CA ALA A 68 -6.95 -9.15 27.23
C ALA A 68 -6.23 -10.42 26.71
N PRO A 69 -6.85 -11.62 26.85
CA PRO A 69 -6.28 -12.84 26.29
C PRO A 69 -6.17 -12.72 24.77
N SER A 70 -5.06 -13.22 24.21
CA SER A 70 -4.85 -13.21 22.77
C SER A 70 -5.82 -14.18 22.10
N THR A 71 -6.70 -13.67 21.24
CA THR A 71 -7.64 -14.47 20.43
C THR A 71 -7.10 -14.82 19.04
N ALA A 72 -5.78 -14.69 18.83
CA ALA A 72 -5.19 -15.08 17.55
C ALA A 72 -5.43 -16.58 17.27
N PRO A 73 -6.12 -16.95 16.17
CA PRO A 73 -6.25 -18.34 15.80
C PRO A 73 -4.88 -18.87 15.41
N SER A 74 -4.35 -19.83 16.16
CA SER A 74 -3.19 -20.62 15.74
C SER A 74 -3.58 -21.45 14.51
N ARG A 75 -3.43 -20.89 13.31
CA ARG A 75 -3.55 -21.66 12.07
C ARG A 75 -2.35 -22.59 11.97
N GLY A 76 -2.51 -23.81 12.48
CA GLY A 76 -1.55 -24.88 12.31
C GLY A 76 -1.45 -25.27 10.83
N LEU A 77 -0.22 -25.29 10.29
CA LEU A 77 0.10 -25.72 8.93
C LEU A 77 -0.23 -27.20 8.65
N ALA A 78 -0.68 -27.95 9.65
CA ALA A 78 -0.94 -29.39 9.55
C ALA A 78 -2.15 -29.77 8.68
N SER A 79 -3.05 -28.83 8.34
CA SER A 79 -4.30 -29.14 7.62
C SER A 79 -4.28 -28.89 6.11
N ALA A 80 -3.17 -28.39 5.54
CA ALA A 80 -3.11 -27.99 4.13
C ALA A 80 -2.41 -29.01 3.20
N LEU A 81 -1.85 -30.08 3.76
CA LEU A 81 -1.06 -31.06 3.01
C LEU A 81 -1.82 -31.84 1.91
N PRO A 82 -3.09 -32.28 2.09
CA PRO A 82 -3.77 -33.06 1.04
C PRO A 82 -4.18 -32.21 -0.18
N TRP A 83 -4.45 -30.91 0.00
CA TRP A 83 -4.87 -30.04 -1.10
C TRP A 83 -3.71 -29.56 -1.98
N ALA A 84 -2.50 -29.44 -1.40
CA ALA A 84 -1.30 -29.08 -2.14
C ALA A 84 -0.92 -30.15 -3.17
N VAL A 85 -1.05 -31.44 -2.83
CA VAL A 85 -0.77 -32.55 -3.75
C VAL A 85 -1.74 -32.57 -4.92
N ALA A 86 -3.03 -32.31 -4.68
CA ALA A 86 -4.04 -32.24 -5.73
C ALA A 86 -3.78 -31.07 -6.71
N ALA A 87 -3.37 -29.91 -6.21
CA ALA A 87 -3.04 -28.76 -7.05
C ALA A 87 -1.80 -29.02 -7.92
N ILE A 88 -0.75 -29.63 -7.36
CA ILE A 88 0.48 -29.97 -8.10
C ILE A 88 0.17 -31.00 -9.19
N ALA A 89 -0.59 -32.06 -8.87
CA ALA A 89 -0.97 -33.08 -9.84
C ALA A 89 -1.77 -32.51 -11.02
N LEU A 90 -2.68 -31.57 -10.76
CA LEU A 90 -3.48 -30.91 -11.79
C LEU A 90 -2.60 -30.06 -12.71
N VAL A 91 -1.67 -29.28 -12.14
CA VAL A 91 -0.74 -28.44 -12.91
C VAL A 91 0.17 -29.31 -13.79
N SER A 92 0.74 -30.39 -13.23
CA SER A 92 1.58 -31.32 -14.00
C SER A 92 0.83 -31.98 -15.15
N LEU A 93 -0.44 -32.39 -14.93
CA LEU A 93 -1.28 -32.98 -15.97
C LEU A 93 -1.57 -31.98 -17.10
N THR A 94 -1.91 -30.73 -16.75
CA THR A 94 -2.15 -29.68 -17.76
C THR A 94 -0.91 -29.38 -18.59
N ALA A 95 0.28 -29.28 -17.98
CA ALA A 95 1.53 -29.05 -18.70
C ALA A 95 1.85 -30.20 -19.69
N LEU A 96 1.55 -31.45 -19.30
CA LEU A 96 1.81 -32.63 -20.12
C LEU A 96 0.88 -32.68 -21.34
N VAL A 97 -0.41 -32.35 -21.18
CA VAL A 97 -1.38 -32.27 -22.29
C VAL A 97 -1.02 -31.16 -23.27
N VAL A 98 -0.59 -30.00 -22.76
CA VAL A 98 -0.13 -28.88 -23.60
C VAL A 98 1.13 -29.28 -24.37
N GLY A 99 2.13 -29.88 -23.72
CA GLY A 99 3.36 -30.34 -24.38
C GLY A 99 3.12 -31.37 -25.49
N GLN A 100 2.20 -32.32 -25.29
CA GLN A 100 1.83 -33.32 -26.31
C GLN A 100 1.13 -32.71 -27.53
N ARG A 101 0.43 -31.57 -27.38
CA ARG A 101 -0.23 -30.88 -28.50
C ARG A 101 0.74 -30.04 -29.34
N PHE A 102 1.85 -29.57 -28.76
CA PHE A 102 2.88 -28.80 -29.45
C PHE A 102 4.05 -29.65 -29.97
N GLY A 103 4.32 -30.83 -29.40
CA GLY A 103 5.40 -31.73 -29.83
C GLY A 103 5.12 -32.58 -31.06
N ALA A 104 3.88 -32.61 -31.57
CA ALA A 104 3.49 -33.43 -32.73
C ALA A 104 3.75 -32.77 -34.10
N ARG A 105 4.35 -31.57 -34.14
CA ARG A 105 4.70 -30.85 -35.39
C ARG A 105 6.03 -30.13 -35.23
N GLY A 106 7.12 -30.82 -35.56
CA GLY A 106 8.45 -30.23 -35.57
C GLY A 106 9.43 -31.14 -36.29
N ASN A 107 9.22 -31.31 -37.60
CA ASN A 107 10.23 -31.88 -38.48
C ASN A 107 11.49 -31.01 -38.49
N SER A 108 12.61 -31.70 -38.60
CA SER A 108 13.96 -31.21 -38.88
C SER A 108 13.99 -30.14 -39.96
N ASP A 109 14.74 -29.07 -39.71
CA ASP A 109 15.63 -28.43 -40.69
C ASP A 109 16.61 -27.51 -39.95
N ALA A 110 17.88 -27.87 -40.01
CA ALA A 110 19.00 -27.02 -39.62
C ALA A 110 19.67 -26.51 -40.90
N PRO A 111 19.93 -25.20 -41.05
CA PRO A 111 20.91 -24.73 -42.00
C PRO A 111 22.23 -24.39 -41.30
N THR A 112 23.27 -24.75 -42.04
CA THR A 112 24.70 -24.69 -41.76
C THR A 112 25.26 -23.29 -41.70
N THR A 113 26.38 -23.19 -40.98
CA THR A 113 27.32 -22.08 -40.93
C THR A 113 27.85 -21.70 -42.31
N GLU A 114 27.68 -20.43 -42.71
CA GLU A 114 28.51 -19.78 -43.72
C GLU A 114 29.18 -18.54 -43.10
N VAL A 115 30.51 -18.58 -43.13
CA VAL A 115 31.42 -17.47 -42.83
C VAL A 115 31.68 -16.74 -44.14
N LEU A 116 31.44 -15.44 -44.20
CA LEU A 116 32.07 -14.54 -45.17
C LEU A 116 32.40 -13.19 -44.52
N ASP A 117 33.69 -12.88 -44.58
CA ASP A 117 34.33 -11.60 -44.27
C ASP A 117 33.80 -10.42 -45.10
N GLY A 118 33.91 -9.20 -44.55
CA GLY A 118 34.04 -8.01 -45.38
C GLY A 118 33.51 -6.67 -44.84
N ALA A 119 34.38 -5.97 -44.11
CA ALA A 119 34.60 -4.51 -44.14
C ALA A 119 33.50 -3.48 -43.75
N ASN A 120 33.80 -2.79 -42.64
CA ASN A 120 33.83 -1.32 -42.45
C ASN A 120 32.52 -0.50 -42.57
N MET A 121 32.16 0.20 -41.48
CA MET A 121 32.20 1.67 -41.39
C MET A 121 31.82 2.14 -39.97
N GLN A 122 32.52 3.18 -39.54
CA GLN A 122 32.54 3.81 -38.23
C GLN A 122 31.23 4.48 -37.82
N GLY A 123 30.96 4.54 -36.51
CA GLY A 123 30.08 5.57 -35.95
C GLY A 123 29.60 5.33 -34.53
N ALA A 124 30.21 6.05 -33.58
CA ALA A 124 29.68 6.45 -32.27
C ALA A 124 29.59 5.39 -31.14
N THR A 125 30.48 5.55 -30.17
CA THR A 125 30.36 5.06 -28.79
C THR A 125 29.27 5.84 -28.03
N PRO A 126 28.70 5.28 -26.96
CA PRO A 126 29.32 5.54 -25.66
C PRO A 126 29.51 4.31 -24.77
N ILE A 127 30.48 4.52 -23.90
CA ILE A 127 31.05 3.73 -22.82
C ILE A 127 29.97 3.22 -21.85
N GLY A 128 30.01 1.92 -21.57
CA GLY A 128 29.52 1.33 -20.31
C GLY A 128 30.45 0.17 -19.93
N PRO A 129 31.04 0.14 -18.72
CA PRO A 129 31.84 -0.99 -18.30
C PRO A 129 30.91 -2.10 -17.81
N SER A 130 30.70 -3.12 -18.65
CA SER A 130 30.23 -4.43 -18.17
C SER A 130 31.41 -5.14 -17.55
N ALA A 131 31.58 -4.92 -16.24
CA ALA A 131 32.45 -5.75 -15.41
C ALA A 131 31.83 -7.14 -15.28
N THR A 132 32.69 -8.12 -15.50
CA THR A 132 32.53 -9.55 -15.30
C THR A 132 31.94 -9.88 -13.93
N ALA A 133 31.09 -10.91 -13.92
CA ALA A 133 30.54 -11.53 -12.74
C ALA A 133 31.66 -11.93 -11.77
N ASP A 134 31.56 -11.45 -10.53
CA ASP A 134 32.23 -12.04 -9.39
C ASP A 134 31.26 -12.12 -8.21
N ALA A 135 31.19 -13.31 -7.61
CA ALA A 135 30.25 -13.67 -6.57
C ALA A 135 30.71 -13.08 -5.23
N GLY A 136 30.26 -11.86 -4.93
CA GLY A 136 30.46 -11.21 -3.64
C GLY A 136 29.14 -10.70 -3.08
N ARG A 137 28.75 -11.17 -1.88
CA ARG A 137 27.66 -10.61 -1.08
C ARG A 137 27.93 -9.12 -0.83
N ALA A 138 27.27 -8.23 -1.58
CA ALA A 138 27.30 -6.80 -1.30
C ALA A 138 26.68 -6.52 0.08
N PRO A 139 27.27 -5.62 0.91
CA PRO A 139 26.61 -5.16 2.12
C PRO A 139 25.33 -4.44 1.73
N ALA A 140 24.24 -4.71 2.44
CA ALA A 140 23.00 -3.97 2.29
C ALA A 140 23.30 -2.47 2.48
N GLY A 141 23.18 -1.70 1.40
CA GLY A 141 23.28 -0.25 1.47
C GLY A 141 22.25 0.31 2.46
N PRO A 142 22.46 1.53 2.98
CA PRO A 142 21.52 2.14 3.92
C PRO A 142 20.12 2.11 3.32
N VAL A 143 19.19 1.42 3.99
CA VAL A 143 17.77 1.49 3.65
C VAL A 143 17.40 2.96 3.69
N PRO A 144 16.86 3.56 2.62
CA PRO A 144 16.48 4.97 2.64
C PRO A 144 15.51 5.17 3.80
N ARG A 145 15.89 6.02 4.76
CA ARG A 145 14.97 6.37 5.85
C ARG A 145 13.75 7.02 5.22
N ALA A 146 12.56 6.56 5.63
CA ALA A 146 11.31 7.21 5.23
C ALA A 146 11.39 8.70 5.59
N PRO A 147 11.05 9.61 4.66
CA PRO A 147 11.06 11.04 4.94
C PRO A 147 10.21 11.38 6.18
N ASP A 148 10.72 12.24 7.06
CA ASP A 148 9.96 12.73 8.22
C ASP A 148 8.89 13.72 7.74
N ILE A 149 7.63 13.31 7.84
CA ILE A 149 6.46 14.11 7.42
C ILE A 149 5.79 14.86 8.59
N SER A 150 6.34 14.75 9.80
CA SER A 150 5.75 15.37 10.99
C SER A 150 5.87 16.90 10.96
N GLN A 151 6.88 17.43 10.28
CA GLN A 151 7.15 18.87 10.18
C GLN A 151 6.42 19.57 9.03
N LEU A 152 5.67 18.84 8.21
CA LEU A 152 4.90 19.40 7.09
C LEU A 152 3.56 20.00 7.54
N SER A 153 3.04 20.96 6.77
CA SER A 153 1.66 21.41 6.92
C SER A 153 0.68 20.26 6.64
N PRO A 154 -0.58 20.32 7.12
CA PRO A 154 -1.60 19.33 6.80
C PRO A 154 -1.77 19.11 5.28
N GLU A 155 -1.77 20.19 4.50
CA GLU A 155 -1.90 20.16 3.03
C GLU A 155 -0.72 19.45 2.39
N GLN A 156 0.52 19.84 2.73
CA GLN A 156 1.73 19.23 2.19
C GLN A 156 1.84 17.74 2.57
N ARG A 157 1.37 17.39 3.77
CA ARG A 157 1.31 16.00 4.21
C ARG A 157 0.28 15.22 3.40
N ALA A 158 -0.89 15.79 3.15
CA ALA A 158 -1.95 15.18 2.36
C ALA A 158 -1.51 14.93 0.91
N GLU A 159 -0.91 15.93 0.26
CA GLU A 159 -0.38 15.86 -1.10
C GLU A 159 0.66 14.74 -1.25
N ARG A 160 1.68 14.71 -0.38
CA ARG A 160 2.70 13.65 -0.43
C ARG A 160 2.14 12.25 -0.20
N LEU A 161 1.17 12.12 0.69
CA LEU A 161 0.53 10.82 0.95
C LEU A 161 -0.36 10.42 -0.22
N TYR A 162 -1.03 11.37 -0.87
CA TYR A 162 -1.79 11.17 -2.08
C TYR A 162 -0.91 10.65 -3.22
N ASP A 163 0.18 11.35 -3.54
CA ASP A 163 1.14 10.96 -4.58
C ASP A 163 1.69 9.56 -4.34
N ARG A 164 2.03 9.28 -3.07
CA ARG A 164 2.50 7.95 -2.69
C ARG A 164 1.44 6.91 -2.96
N ILE A 165 0.21 7.12 -2.51
CA ILE A 165 -0.88 6.16 -2.68
C ILE A 165 -1.18 5.92 -4.16
N MET A 166 -1.24 6.96 -4.99
CA MET A 166 -1.47 6.79 -6.43
C MET A 166 -0.33 6.03 -7.10
N THR A 167 0.93 6.34 -6.77
CA THR A 167 2.10 5.59 -7.26
C THR A 167 2.03 4.10 -6.86
N GLU A 168 1.64 3.81 -5.61
CA GLU A 168 1.52 2.43 -5.12
C GLU A 168 0.36 1.68 -5.80
N HIS A 169 -0.76 2.37 -6.04
CA HIS A 169 -1.93 1.81 -6.71
C HIS A 169 -1.63 1.48 -8.18
N GLU A 170 -0.97 2.38 -8.90
CA GLU A 170 -0.52 2.12 -10.29
C GLU A 170 0.45 0.95 -10.38
N ALA A 171 1.28 0.77 -9.35
CA ALA A 171 2.19 -0.39 -9.23
C ALA A 171 1.49 -1.69 -8.77
N GLY A 172 0.17 -1.68 -8.55
CA GLY A 172 -0.62 -2.82 -8.07
C GLY A 172 -0.30 -3.24 -6.63
N ARG A 173 0.35 -2.39 -5.83
CA ARG A 173 0.78 -2.69 -4.45
C ARG A 173 -0.31 -2.33 -3.45
N GLU A 174 -1.41 -3.07 -3.50
CA GLU A 174 -2.61 -2.83 -2.69
C GLU A 174 -2.38 -2.90 -1.17
N ASP A 175 -1.42 -3.69 -0.70
CA ASP A 175 -1.02 -3.69 0.72
C ASP A 175 -0.45 -2.34 1.17
N ALA A 176 0.32 -1.69 0.30
CA ALA A 176 0.90 -0.38 0.59
C ALA A 176 -0.19 0.70 0.56
N VAL A 177 -1.08 0.68 -0.44
CA VAL A 177 -2.25 1.57 -0.52
C VAL A 177 -3.06 1.50 0.78
N ARG A 178 -3.44 0.29 1.22
CA ARG A 178 -4.19 0.07 2.47
C ARG A 178 -3.47 0.58 3.71
N SER A 179 -2.14 0.52 3.73
CA SER A 179 -1.33 0.97 4.86
C SER A 179 -1.25 2.49 4.97
N PHE A 180 -1.23 3.21 3.84
CA PHE A 180 -1.11 4.66 3.80
C PHE A 180 -2.46 5.40 3.87
N LEU A 181 -3.56 4.78 3.44
CA LEU A 181 -4.88 5.40 3.37
C LEU A 181 -5.35 6.07 4.67
N PRO A 182 -5.27 5.44 5.87
CA PRO A 182 -5.71 6.08 7.10
C PRO A 182 -4.94 7.37 7.41
N MET A 183 -3.63 7.39 7.14
CA MET A 183 -2.79 8.57 7.34
C MET A 183 -3.16 9.69 6.37
N ALA A 184 -3.44 9.35 5.11
CA ALA A 184 -3.84 10.34 4.11
C ALA A 184 -5.19 10.97 4.45
N ARG A 185 -6.19 10.15 4.83
CA ARG A 185 -7.52 10.65 5.25
C ARG A 185 -7.40 11.59 6.46
N ALA A 186 -6.63 11.20 7.47
CA ALA A 186 -6.38 12.05 8.63
C ALA A 186 -5.70 13.37 8.25
N ALA A 187 -4.79 13.37 7.27
CA ALA A 187 -4.17 14.59 6.77
C ALA A 187 -5.19 15.54 6.13
N TYR A 188 -6.10 15.02 5.29
CA TYR A 188 -7.20 15.80 4.71
C TYR A 188 -8.16 16.35 5.77
N GLU A 189 -8.49 15.55 6.80
CA GLU A 189 -9.35 16.00 7.91
C GLU A 189 -8.74 17.17 8.70
N MET A 190 -7.41 17.26 8.76
CA MET A 190 -6.70 18.33 9.46
C MET A 190 -6.59 19.64 8.66
N ILE A 191 -6.84 19.65 7.35
CA ILE A 191 -6.80 20.86 6.52
C ILE A 191 -7.97 21.81 6.89
N GLY A 192 -9.13 21.25 7.23
CA GLY A 192 -10.36 22.00 7.43
C GLY A 192 -11.25 22.00 6.18
N PRO A 193 -11.98 23.09 5.86
CA PRO A 193 -12.82 23.15 4.67
C PRO A 193 -12.01 22.91 3.39
N LEU A 194 -12.23 21.75 2.77
CA LEU A 194 -11.54 21.39 1.53
C LEU A 194 -12.04 22.20 0.34
N ASN A 195 -11.11 22.68 -0.48
CA ASN A 195 -11.39 23.23 -1.81
C ASN A 195 -11.77 22.11 -2.80
N LEU A 196 -12.12 22.44 -4.05
CA LEU A 196 -12.60 21.45 -5.03
C LEU A 196 -11.52 20.44 -5.45
N ASP A 197 -10.27 20.90 -5.54
CA ASP A 197 -9.08 20.08 -5.83
C ASP A 197 -8.86 19.01 -4.76
N GLN A 198 -8.74 19.43 -3.50
CA GLN A 198 -8.56 18.55 -2.35
C GLN A 198 -9.73 17.57 -2.15
N ARG A 199 -10.95 17.97 -2.53
CA ARG A 199 -12.10 17.06 -2.54
C ARG A 199 -11.97 15.99 -3.60
N TYR A 200 -11.49 16.34 -4.79
CA TYR A 200 -11.24 15.37 -5.84
C TYR A 200 -10.19 14.36 -5.37
N ASP A 201 -9.09 14.83 -4.79
CA ASP A 201 -8.02 13.96 -4.28
C ASP A 201 -8.52 13.03 -3.17
N LEU A 202 -9.25 13.56 -2.16
CA LEU A 202 -9.85 12.74 -1.12
C LEU A 202 -10.86 11.73 -1.69
N GLY A 203 -11.59 12.11 -2.73
CA GLY A 203 -12.50 11.23 -3.46
C GLY A 203 -11.77 10.10 -4.19
N ARG A 204 -10.65 10.41 -4.85
CA ARG A 204 -9.76 9.44 -5.49
C ARG A 204 -9.13 8.48 -4.47
N LEU A 205 -8.78 8.95 -3.26
CA LEU A 205 -8.39 8.07 -2.14
C LEU A 205 -9.51 7.11 -1.73
N GLY A 206 -10.76 7.57 -1.77
CA GLY A 206 -11.94 6.72 -1.59
C GLY A 206 -12.02 5.63 -2.66
N GLU A 207 -11.88 6.01 -3.93
CA GLU A 207 -11.90 5.08 -5.08
C GLU A 207 -10.83 3.99 -4.95
N VAL A 208 -9.55 4.36 -4.80
CA VAL A 208 -8.46 3.37 -4.72
C VAL A 208 -8.52 2.52 -3.45
N GLY A 209 -9.13 3.06 -2.38
CA GLY A 209 -9.37 2.32 -1.14
C GLY A 209 -10.61 1.44 -1.16
N GLY A 210 -11.39 1.43 -2.25
CA GLY A 210 -12.67 0.71 -2.32
C GLY A 210 -13.80 1.33 -1.49
N ASP A 211 -13.63 2.56 -1.01
CA ASP A 211 -14.61 3.31 -0.24
C ASP A 211 -15.48 4.17 -1.17
N THR A 212 -16.44 3.51 -1.81
CA THR A 212 -17.37 4.15 -2.75
C THR A 212 -18.19 5.25 -2.09
N ALA A 213 -18.51 5.13 -0.80
CA ALA A 213 -19.30 6.14 -0.09
C ALA A 213 -18.52 7.44 0.06
N LEU A 214 -17.24 7.37 0.46
CA LEU A 214 -16.36 8.53 0.53
C LEU A 214 -16.20 9.19 -0.85
N ALA A 215 -15.88 8.39 -1.88
CA ALA A 215 -15.71 8.88 -3.24
C ALA A 215 -16.98 9.59 -3.75
N ARG A 216 -18.16 8.99 -3.53
CA ARG A 216 -19.45 9.58 -3.90
C ARG A 216 -19.69 10.91 -3.19
N ALA A 217 -19.48 10.97 -1.87
CA ALA A 217 -19.71 12.19 -1.10
C ALA A 217 -18.87 13.37 -1.60
N GLN A 218 -17.62 13.11 -2.01
CA GLN A 218 -16.79 14.17 -2.59
C GLN A 218 -17.24 14.57 -4.00
N ALA A 219 -17.57 13.61 -4.86
CA ALA A 219 -18.10 13.90 -6.19
C ALA A 219 -19.38 14.74 -6.14
N ASP A 220 -20.33 14.36 -5.28
CA ASP A 220 -21.59 15.07 -5.09
C ASP A 220 -21.35 16.50 -4.58
N THR A 221 -20.39 16.69 -3.67
CA THR A 221 -20.05 18.01 -3.15
C THR A 221 -19.44 18.91 -4.23
N ILE A 222 -18.52 18.38 -5.04
CA ILE A 222 -17.92 19.13 -6.16
C ILE A 222 -19.00 19.54 -7.15
N LEU A 223 -19.86 18.60 -7.55
CA LEU A 223 -20.93 18.85 -8.53
C LEU A 223 -22.05 19.73 -7.98
N LYS A 224 -22.24 19.80 -6.66
CA LYS A 224 -23.16 20.77 -6.04
C LYS A 224 -22.64 22.20 -6.17
N VAL A 225 -21.32 22.40 -6.04
CA VAL A 225 -20.70 23.73 -6.19
C VAL A 225 -20.63 24.13 -7.66
N ARG A 226 -20.21 23.22 -8.54
CA ARG A 226 -20.12 23.46 -9.98
C ARG A 226 -20.60 22.23 -10.75
N PRO A 227 -21.85 22.22 -11.26
CA PRO A 227 -22.49 21.05 -11.88
C PRO A 227 -21.80 20.47 -13.13
N THR A 228 -20.94 21.27 -13.76
CA THR A 228 -20.17 20.92 -14.96
C THR A 228 -18.68 20.66 -14.66
N HIS A 229 -18.25 20.69 -13.39
CA HIS A 229 -16.84 20.57 -13.01
C HIS A 229 -16.23 19.25 -13.52
N LEU A 230 -15.13 19.32 -14.27
CA LEU A 230 -14.56 18.15 -14.96
C LEU A 230 -14.15 17.06 -13.96
N LEU A 231 -13.39 17.43 -12.92
CA LEU A 231 -12.96 16.47 -11.88
C LEU A 231 -14.13 15.85 -11.12
N GLY A 232 -15.21 16.61 -10.91
CA GLY A 232 -16.42 16.10 -10.25
C GLY A 232 -17.16 15.09 -11.12
N LEU A 233 -17.28 15.37 -12.42
CA LEU A 233 -17.89 14.45 -13.39
C LEU A 233 -17.06 13.18 -13.56
N ILE A 234 -15.74 13.31 -13.63
CA ILE A 234 -14.79 12.17 -13.70
C ILE A 234 -14.95 11.27 -12.47
N LEU A 235 -14.92 11.86 -11.27
CA LEU A 235 -15.05 11.10 -10.02
C LEU A 235 -16.44 10.46 -9.90
N ALA A 236 -17.51 11.17 -10.26
CA ALA A 236 -18.86 10.61 -10.26
C ALA A 236 -18.99 9.42 -11.23
N ALA A 237 -18.39 9.50 -12.43
CA ALA A 237 -18.41 8.41 -13.40
C ALA A 237 -17.64 7.18 -12.88
N ARG A 238 -16.50 7.38 -12.21
CA ARG A 238 -15.75 6.32 -11.51
C ARG A 238 -16.58 5.68 -10.40
N VAL A 239 -17.23 6.48 -9.56
CA VAL A 239 -18.16 6.01 -8.53
C VAL A 239 -19.29 5.17 -9.13
N ALA A 240 -19.91 5.61 -10.23
CA ALA A 240 -20.93 4.83 -10.92
C ALA A 240 -20.41 3.48 -11.45
N ARG A 241 -19.15 3.43 -11.90
CA ARG A 241 -18.48 2.17 -12.29
C ARG A 241 -18.24 1.25 -11.09
N MET A 242 -17.77 1.78 -9.96
CA MET A 242 -17.61 0.99 -8.72
C MET A 242 -18.93 0.37 -8.25
N GLU A 243 -20.05 1.03 -8.52
CA GLU A 243 -21.40 0.56 -8.19
C GLU A 243 -21.98 -0.41 -9.23
N GLY A 244 -21.22 -0.75 -10.27
CA GLY A 244 -21.67 -1.61 -11.37
C GLY A 244 -22.72 -0.96 -12.29
N SER A 245 -22.91 0.36 -12.19
CA SER A 245 -23.93 1.08 -12.96
C SER A 245 -23.36 1.67 -14.25
N ALA A 246 -23.23 0.82 -15.27
CA ALA A 246 -22.73 1.23 -16.60
C ALA A 246 -23.56 2.36 -17.23
N ALA A 247 -24.89 2.30 -17.09
CA ALA A 247 -25.79 3.33 -17.62
C ALA A 247 -25.53 4.72 -17.00
N ARG A 248 -25.36 4.79 -15.68
CA ARG A 248 -25.05 6.05 -15.01
C ARG A 248 -23.63 6.53 -15.34
N ALA A 249 -22.67 5.62 -15.41
CA ALA A 249 -21.31 5.97 -15.81
C ALA A 249 -21.29 6.59 -17.21
N GLY A 250 -21.97 5.98 -18.18
CA GLY A 250 -22.09 6.51 -19.54
C GLY A 250 -22.79 7.88 -19.60
N ALA A 251 -23.84 8.09 -18.79
CA ALA A 251 -24.50 9.40 -18.71
C ALA A 251 -23.58 10.50 -18.13
N LEU A 252 -22.74 10.16 -17.15
CA LEU A 252 -21.76 11.08 -16.57
C LEU A 252 -20.59 11.36 -17.51
N ASP A 253 -20.12 10.33 -18.23
CA ASP A 253 -19.11 10.48 -19.28
C ASP A 253 -19.63 11.37 -20.43
N ALA A 254 -20.90 11.23 -20.83
CA ALA A 254 -21.52 12.12 -21.82
C ALA A 254 -21.59 13.59 -21.32
N ARG A 255 -21.92 13.81 -20.04
CA ARG A 255 -21.88 15.14 -19.43
C ARG A 255 -20.47 15.70 -19.38
N LEU A 256 -19.46 14.86 -19.10
CA LEU A 256 -18.05 15.26 -19.11
C LEU A 256 -17.63 15.78 -20.48
N LEU A 257 -17.97 15.05 -21.55
CA LEU A 257 -17.69 15.47 -22.92
C LEU A 257 -18.40 16.77 -23.30
N ALA A 258 -19.66 16.94 -22.88
CA ALA A 258 -20.42 18.16 -23.13
C ALA A 258 -19.85 19.39 -22.39
N ALA A 259 -19.28 19.19 -21.19
CA ALA A 259 -18.70 20.27 -20.38
C ALA A 259 -17.29 20.69 -20.81
N GLU A 260 -16.55 19.81 -21.51
CA GLU A 260 -15.11 19.95 -21.78
C GLU A 260 -14.70 21.34 -22.28
N ALA A 261 -15.31 21.82 -23.36
CA ALA A 261 -14.88 23.06 -24.01
C ALA A 261 -15.07 24.29 -23.10
N ALA A 262 -16.22 24.38 -22.41
CA ALA A 262 -16.55 25.48 -21.53
C ALA A 262 -15.74 25.46 -20.22
N GLU A 263 -15.43 24.27 -19.71
CA GLU A 263 -14.65 24.12 -18.49
C GLU A 263 -13.15 24.34 -18.72
N ARG A 264 -12.60 23.84 -19.84
CA ARG A 264 -11.19 24.07 -20.17
C ARG A 264 -10.87 25.53 -20.42
N SER A 265 -11.81 26.30 -20.97
CA SER A 265 -11.61 27.74 -21.18
C SER A 265 -11.65 28.55 -19.88
N ALA A 266 -12.25 28.01 -18.82
CA ALA A 266 -12.24 28.63 -17.49
C ALA A 266 -10.88 28.59 -16.79
N ALA A 267 -9.94 27.75 -17.26
CA ALA A 267 -8.56 27.66 -16.81
C ALA A 267 -8.37 27.60 -15.28
N LEU A 268 -9.21 26.81 -14.60
CA LEU A 268 -9.09 26.60 -13.15
C LEU A 268 -7.72 25.98 -12.82
N PRO A 269 -7.03 26.44 -11.75
CA PRO A 269 -5.70 25.91 -11.39
C PRO A 269 -5.66 24.39 -11.24
N GLU A 270 -6.69 23.80 -10.64
CA GLU A 270 -6.84 22.35 -10.47
C GLU A 270 -6.94 21.60 -11.80
N TYR A 271 -7.44 22.22 -12.87
CA TYR A 271 -7.45 21.57 -14.20
C TYR A 271 -6.05 21.48 -14.81
N LEU A 272 -5.15 22.38 -14.45
CA LEU A 272 -3.75 22.30 -14.87
C LEU A 272 -3.00 21.21 -14.09
N LEU A 273 -3.24 21.14 -12.78
CA LEU A 273 -2.66 20.10 -11.91
C LEU A 273 -3.10 18.69 -12.35
N HIS A 274 -4.39 18.53 -12.67
CA HIS A 274 -4.99 17.26 -13.06
C HIS A 274 -5.14 17.08 -14.58
N ARG A 275 -4.34 17.78 -15.38
CA ARG A 275 -4.49 17.76 -16.85
C ARG A 275 -4.44 16.35 -17.42
N ASN A 276 -3.49 15.52 -16.97
CA ASN A 276 -3.33 14.15 -17.46
C ASN A 276 -4.55 13.28 -17.10
N ASP A 277 -5.08 13.43 -15.89
CA ASP A 277 -6.27 12.74 -15.42
C ASP A 277 -7.50 13.11 -16.25
N ILE A 278 -7.67 14.41 -16.53
CA ILE A 278 -8.75 14.93 -17.36
C ILE A 278 -8.62 14.42 -18.80
N ASP A 279 -7.45 14.54 -19.40
CA ASP A 279 -7.17 14.11 -20.78
C ASP A 279 -7.45 12.59 -20.93
N THR A 280 -7.01 11.79 -19.96
CA THR A 280 -7.25 10.34 -19.91
C THR A 280 -8.73 10.02 -19.80
N ALA A 281 -9.45 10.64 -18.86
CA ALA A 281 -10.86 10.38 -18.65
C ALA A 281 -11.72 10.77 -19.87
N LEU A 282 -11.38 11.87 -20.55
CA LEU A 282 -12.04 12.27 -21.80
C LEU A 282 -11.76 11.28 -22.94
N ALA A 283 -10.52 10.80 -23.07
CA ALA A 283 -10.19 9.78 -24.06
C ALA A 283 -10.99 8.48 -23.81
N THR A 284 -11.07 8.04 -22.55
CA THR A 284 -11.90 6.88 -22.15
C THR A 284 -13.37 7.12 -22.47
N ALA A 285 -13.94 8.26 -22.10
CA ALA A 285 -15.34 8.61 -22.36
C ALA A 285 -15.66 8.61 -23.87
N ARG A 286 -14.78 9.19 -24.71
CA ARG A 286 -14.93 9.16 -26.18
C ARG A 286 -14.86 7.75 -26.75
N SER A 287 -14.02 6.90 -26.17
CA SER A 287 -13.86 5.51 -26.63
C SER A 287 -15.08 4.66 -26.27
N ALA A 288 -15.68 4.89 -25.10
CA ALA A 288 -16.89 4.21 -24.66
C ALA A 288 -18.17 4.67 -25.41
N ALA A 289 -18.14 5.82 -26.08
CA ALA A 289 -19.26 6.36 -26.84
C ALA A 289 -19.30 5.90 -28.31
N LYS A 290 -18.27 5.19 -28.77
CA LYS A 290 -18.18 4.59 -30.12
C LYS A 290 -18.74 3.18 -30.12
#